data_AF-A0A7X6WU26-F1
#
_entry.id   AF-A0A7X6WU26-F1
#
_cell.length_a   1.000
_cell.length_b   1.000
_cell.length_c   1.000
_cell.angle_alpha   90.00
_cell.angle_beta   90.00
_cell.angle_gamma   90.00
#
_symmetry.space_group_name_H-M   'P 1'
#
loop_
_entity.id
_entity.type
_entity.pdbx_description
1 polymer ?
#
loop_
_entity_poly.entity_id
_entity_poly.type
_entity_poly.pdbx_seq_one_letter_code
_entity_poly.pdbx_strand_id
1 'polypeptide(L)' 'MRKIQEQNIRKLTKVGKQSIAVTLPIEMVRDLKWKNKQKVVVERVRGGVVIRDWKNK' A
#
# COMPACT_ATOMS: atom_id res chain seq x y z
N MET A 1 -1.29 20.66 15.80
CA MET A 1 -0.91 19.31 15.34
C MET A 1 -2.11 18.60 14.72
N ARG A 2 -2.45 18.94 13.47
CA ARG A 2 -3.26 18.11 12.56
C ARG A 2 -2.31 17.80 11.42
N LYS A 3 -1.80 16.58 11.26
CA LYS A 3 -1.04 16.26 10.04
C LYS A 3 -0.80 14.78 9.79
N ILE A 4 -0.45 13.98 10.81
CA ILE A 4 -0.05 12.57 10.55
C ILE A 4 -1.25 11.65 10.32
N GLN A 5 -2.34 11.79 11.08
CA GLN A 5 -3.49 10.88 10.95
C GLN A 5 -4.23 11.02 9.61
N GLU A 6 -4.39 12.25 9.11
CA GLU A 6 -5.01 12.50 7.81
C GLU A 6 -4.15 12.00 6.64
N GLN A 7 -2.82 11.97 6.79
CA GLN A 7 -1.90 11.49 5.74
C GLN A 7 -2.07 10.00 5.42
N ASN A 8 -2.62 9.22 6.35
CA ASN A 8 -2.84 7.79 6.15
C ASN A 8 -4.21 7.46 5.55
N ILE A 9 -5.13 8.43 5.50
CA ILE A 9 -6.45 8.26 4.88
C ILE A 9 -6.33 8.57 3.39
N ARG A 10 -6.52 7.55 2.55
CA ARG A 10 -6.33 7.65 1.10
C ARG A 10 -7.56 7.15 0.34
N LYS A 11 -7.87 7.82 -0.76
CA LYS A 11 -8.96 7.40 -1.65
C LYS A 11 -8.50 6.21 -2.49
N LEU A 12 -9.43 5.30 -2.72
CA LEU A 12 -9.29 4.23 -3.70
C LEU A 12 -9.53 4.77 -5.12
N THR A 13 -8.58 4.50 -6.03
CA THR A 13 -8.65 4.95 -7.42
C THR A 13 -8.70 3.74 -8.34
N LYS A 14 -9.65 3.73 -9.30
CA LYS A 14 -9.75 2.66 -10.29
C LYS A 14 -8.51 2.65 -11.18
N VAL A 15 -7.91 1.48 -11.37
CA VAL A 15 -6.81 1.25 -12.32
C VAL A 15 -7.17 0.06 -13.22
N GLY A 16 -7.14 0.28 -14.54
CA GLY A 16 -7.61 -0.71 -15.50
C GLY A 16 -9.13 -0.98 -15.40
N LYS A 17 -9.56 -2.19 -15.79
CA LYS A 17 -11.00 -2.54 -15.85
C LYS A 17 -11.59 -2.97 -14.51
N GLN A 18 -10.85 -3.78 -13.74
CA GLN A 18 -11.35 -4.46 -12.52
C GLN A 18 -10.49 -4.20 -11.28
N SER A 19 -9.40 -3.43 -11.39
CA SER A 19 -8.46 -3.23 -10.29
C SER A 19 -8.60 -1.83 -9.68
N ILE A 20 -8.16 -1.71 -8.44
CA ILE A 20 -8.13 -0.46 -7.69
C ILE A 20 -6.73 -0.30 -7.10
N ALA A 21 -6.22 0.92 -7.09
CA ALA A 21 -4.99 1.31 -6.43
C ALA A 21 -5.28 2.22 -5.24
N VAL A 22 -4.44 2.09 -4.22
CA VAL A 22 -4.29 3.06 -3.13
C VAL A 22 -2.84 3.53 -3.12
N THR A 23 -2.63 4.83 -2.94
CA THR A 23 -1.28 5.37 -2.80
C THR A 23 -0.80 5.22 -1.37
N LEU A 24 0.45 4.78 -1.19
CA LEU A 24 1.08 4.73 0.13
C LEU A 24 1.84 6.03 0.38
N PRO A 25 1.78 6.59 1.60
CA PRO A 25 2.65 7.70 2.00
C PRO A 25 4.13 7.37 1.72
N ILE A 26 4.89 8.34 1.24
CA ILE A 26 6.28 8.11 0.82
C ILE A 26 7.18 7.73 2.00
N GLU A 27 6.88 8.22 3.19
CA GLU A 27 7.55 7.89 4.44
C GLU A 27 7.44 6.38 4.73
N MET A 28 6.23 5.83 4.62
CA MET A 28 5.96 4.39 4.80
C MET A 28 6.73 3.54 3.78
N VAL A 29 6.75 3.96 2.51
CA VAL A 29 7.48 3.26 1.45
C VAL A 29 8.99 3.26 1.73
N ARG A 30 9.54 4.36 2.23
CA ARG A 30 10.95 4.48 2.61
C ARG A 30 11.30 3.63 3.83
N ASP A 31 10.46 3.62 4.86
CA ASP A 31 10.66 2.83 6.07
C ASP A 31 10.65 1.32 5.78
N LEU A 32 9.75 0.89 4.88
CA LEU A 32 9.71 -0.48 4.37
C LEU A 32 10.84 -0.81 3.39
N LYS A 33 11.64 0.19 2.97
CA LYS A 33 12.69 0.08 1.94
C LYS A 33 12.18 -0.49 0.62
N TRP A 34 10.92 -0.22 0.32
CA TRP A 34 10.26 -0.69 -0.88
C TRP A 34 10.76 0.05 -2.11
N LYS A 35 11.08 -0.72 -3.16
CA LYS A 35 11.61 -0.20 -4.42
C LYS A 35 10.55 -0.17 -5.51
N ASN A 36 10.73 0.74 -6.48
CA ASN A 36 9.89 0.77 -7.66
C ASN A 36 9.90 -0.58 -8.39
N LYS A 37 8.74 -0.99 -8.93
CA LYS A 37 8.52 -2.25 -9.67
C LYS A 37 8.81 -3.55 -8.91
N GLN A 38 9.08 -3.51 -7.61
CA GLN A 38 9.22 -4.74 -6.83
C GLN A 38 7.88 -5.49 -6.70
N LYS A 39 7.94 -6.81 -6.49
CA LYS A 39 6.74 -7.60 -6.21
C LYS A 39 6.42 -7.60 -4.71
N VAL A 40 5.13 -7.59 -4.41
CA VAL A 40 4.58 -7.71 -3.06
C VAL A 40 3.42 -8.71 -3.09
N VAL A 41 3.11 -9.29 -1.93
CA VAL A 41 1.96 -10.15 -1.74
C VAL A 41 0.86 -9.33 -1.06
N VAL A 42 -0.36 -9.42 -1.58
CA VAL A 42 -1.55 -8.79 -1.00
C VAL A 42 -2.47 -9.87 -0.46
N GLU A 43 -2.76 -9.85 0.82
CA GLU A 43 -3.61 -10.83 1.49
C GLU A 43 -4.85 -10.18 2.11
N ARG A 44 -6.00 -10.84 1.99
CA ARG A 44 -7.23 -10.40 2.64
C ARG A 44 -7.17 -10.71 4.14
N VAL A 45 -7.52 -9.73 4.95
CA VAL A 45 -7.74 -9.89 6.40
C VAL A 45 -9.10 -9.32 6.79
N ARG A 46 -9.57 -9.60 8.02
CA ARG A 46 -10.81 -9.01 8.53
C ARG A 46 -10.69 -7.48 8.52
N GLY A 47 -11.60 -6.82 7.78
CA GLY A 47 -11.64 -5.36 7.70
C GLY A 47 -10.63 -4.69 6.76
N GLY A 48 -9.76 -5.44 6.05
CA GLY A 48 -8.73 -4.79 5.23
C GLY A 48 -7.88 -5.73 4.39
N VAL A 49 -6.69 -5.27 4.00
CA VAL A 49 -5.65 -6.07 3.34
C VAL A 49 -4.32 -5.85 4.03
N VAL A 50 -3.46 -6.86 4.02
CA VAL A 50 -2.06 -6.74 4.42
C VAL A 50 -1.20 -6.90 3.18
N ILE A 51 -0.20 -6.03 3.04
CA ILE A 51 0.76 -6.07 1.92
C ILE A 51 2.14 -6.37 2.50
N ARG A 52 2.81 -7.41 1.99
CA ARG A 52 4.15 -7.84 2.47
C ARG A 52 5.12 -8.03 1.31
N ASP A 53 6.42 -7.99 1.61
CA ASP A 53 7.45 -8.35 0.63
C ASP A 53 7.24 -9.75 0.09
N TRP A 54 7.36 -9.88 -1.24
CA TRP A 54 7.39 -11.19 -1.86
C TRP A 54 8.75 -11.83 -1.65
N LYS A 55 8.84 -12.71 -0.65
CA LYS A 55 10.03 -13.55 -0.41
C LYS A 55 9.99 -14.72 -1.38
N ASN A 56 10.86 -14.70 -2.38
CA ASN A 56 11.08 -15.87 -3.23
C ASN A 56 11.83 -16.93 -2.39
N LYS A 57 11.47 -18.21 -2.56
CA LYS A 57 12.25 -19.32 -1.98
C LYS A 57 13.58 -19.47 -2.72
#